data_AF-A0A920MEE8-F1
#
_entry.id   AF-A0A920MEE8-F1
#
_cell.length_a   1.000
_cell.length_b   1.000
_cell.length_c   1.000
_cell.angle_alpha   90.00
_cell.angle_beta   90.00
_cell.angle_gamma   90.00
#
_symmetry.space_group_name_H-M   'P 1'
#
loop_
_entity.id
_entity.type
_entity.pdbx_description
1 polymer ?
#
loop_
_entity_poly.entity_id
_entity_poly.type
_entity_poly.pdbx_seq_one_letter_code
_entity_poly.pdbx_strand_id
1 'polypeptide(L)' 'MVPVDSRVRARTEIIKVRQRAGAIQVTAQTTVEIENRDKPACVAETVSFYYLK' A
#
# COMPACT_ATOMS: atom_id res chain seq x y z
N MET A 1 -12.86 11.70 -0.93
CA MET A 1 -12.21 12.78 -0.16
C MET A 1 -11.86 12.23 1.21
N VAL A 2 -10.63 12.44 1.68
CA VAL A 2 -10.19 12.05 3.03
C VAL A 2 -10.12 13.32 3.87
N PRO A 3 -11.05 13.54 4.82
CA PRO A 3 -10.98 14.69 5.71
C PRO A 3 -9.68 14.70 6.51
N VAL A 4 -9.17 15.90 6.83
CA VAL A 4 -8.08 16.07 7.80
C VAL A 4 -8.47 15.40 9.13
N ASP A 5 -7.48 14.83 9.82
CA ASP A 5 -7.63 14.06 11.07
C ASP A 5 -8.46 12.76 10.98
N SER A 6 -8.80 12.31 9.77
CA SER A 6 -9.44 11.00 9.59
C SER A 6 -8.52 9.87 10.05
N ARG A 7 -9.06 8.94 10.84
CA ARG A 7 -8.38 7.67 11.13
C ARG A 7 -8.45 6.76 9.91
N VAL A 8 -7.29 6.47 9.34
CA VAL A 8 -7.15 5.60 8.16
C VAL A 8 -6.44 4.30 8.50
N ARG A 9 -6.72 3.24 7.74
CA ARG A 9 -6.01 1.96 7.79
C ARG A 9 -5.66 1.51 6.38
N ALA A 10 -4.39 1.19 6.14
CA ALA A 10 -3.96 0.51 4.93
C ALA A 10 -3.94 -1.01 5.16
N ARG A 11 -4.52 -1.76 4.22
CA ARG A 11 -4.38 -3.21 4.11
C ARG A 11 -3.68 -3.51 2.80
N THR A 12 -2.62 -4.30 2.87
CA THR A 12 -1.74 -4.55 1.74
C THR A 12 -1.58 -6.05 1.52
N GLU A 13 -1.76 -6.47 0.27
CA GLU A 13 -1.43 -7.81 -0.20
C GLU A 13 -0.20 -7.74 -1.11
N ILE A 14 0.82 -8.52 -0.79
CA ILE A 14 2.02 -8.64 -1.63
C ILE A 14 1.67 -9.58 -2.79
N ILE A 15 1.58 -9.01 -3.99
CA ILE A 15 1.26 -9.78 -5.21
C ILE A 15 2.52 -10.41 -5.80
N LYS A 16 3.67 -9.72 -5.66
CA LYS A 16 4.89 -10.13 -6.33
C LYS A 16 6.12 -9.60 -5.64
N VAL A 17 7.11 -10.48 -5.46
CA VAL A 17 8.42 -10.14 -4.92
C VAL A 17 9.50 -10.61 -5.89
N ARG A 18 10.48 -9.76 -6.18
CA ARG A 18 11.65 -10.10 -7.00
C ARG A 18 12.89 -9.38 -6.51
N GLN A 19 14.05 -10.01 -6.65
CA GLN A 19 15.32 -9.32 -6.46
C GLN A 19 15.68 -8.56 -7.74
N ARG A 20 15.98 -7.26 -7.64
CA ARG A 20 16.35 -6.42 -8.79
C ARG A 20 17.24 -5.27 -8.34
N ALA A 21 18.31 -5.00 -9.09
CA ALA A 21 19.18 -3.83 -8.89
C ALA A 21 19.66 -3.65 -7.43
N GLY A 22 20.01 -4.76 -6.76
CA GLY A 22 20.47 -4.75 -5.36
C GLY A 22 19.37 -4.50 -4.32
N ALA A 23 18.10 -4.48 -4.72
CA ALA A 23 16.94 -4.32 -3.84
C ALA A 23 15.97 -5.52 -3.95
N ILE A 24 15.09 -5.61 -2.97
CA ILE A 24 13.86 -6.40 -3.03
C ILE A 24 12.79 -5.49 -3.65
N GLN A 25 12.42 -5.75 -4.90
CA GLN A 25 11.29 -5.11 -5.56
C GLN A 25 10.00 -5.83 -5.15
N VAL A 26 9.06 -5.09 -4.58
CA VAL A 26 7.74 -5.58 -4.15
C VAL A 26 6.67 -4.84 -4.93
N THR A 27 5.80 -5.60 -5.59
CA THR A 27 4.52 -5.09 -6.11
C THR A 27 3.41 -5.54 -5.17
N ALA A 28 2.59 -4.61 -4.71
CA ALA A 28 1.54 -4.89 -3.73
C ALA A 28 0.26 -4.10 -4.01
N GLN A 29 -0.89 -4.76 -3.85
CA GLN A 29 -2.19 -4.12 -3.91
C GLN A 29 -2.57 -3.63 -2.51
N THR A 30 -2.82 -2.33 -2.40
CA THR A 30 -3.12 -1.66 -1.15
C THR A 30 -4.51 -1.04 -1.21
N THR A 31 -5.33 -1.36 -0.22
CA THR A 31 -6.62 -0.71 0.02
C THR A 31 -6.51 0.15 1.27
N VAL A 32 -6.79 1.44 1.12
CA VAL A 32 -6.83 2.41 2.23
C VAL A 32 -8.28 2.67 2.61
N GLU A 33 -8.62 2.30 3.84
CA GLU A 33 -9.95 2.40 4.45
C GLU A 33 -10.00 3.63 5.37
N ILE A 34 -11.18 4.27 5.49
CA ILE A 34 -11.47 5.28 6.50
C ILE A 34 -12.39 4.64 7.54
N GLU A 35 -12.14 4.85 8.82
CA GLU A 35 -13.01 4.35 9.89
C GLU A 35 -14.47 4.80 9.68
N ASN A 36 -15.42 3.87 9.92
CA ASN A 36 -16.86 4.08 9.76
C ASN A 36 -17.32 4.54 8.36
N ARG A 37 -16.59 4.17 7.30
CA ARG A 37 -17.01 4.39 5.91
C ARG A 37 -16.97 3.12 5.08
N ASP A 38 -18.00 2.93 4.27
CA ASP A 38 -18.14 1.73 3.42
C ASP A 38 -17.24 1.77 2.17
N LYS A 39 -16.99 2.97 1.62
CA LYS A 39 -16.16 3.13 0.43
C LYS A 39 -14.70 3.41 0.81
N PRO A 40 -13.72 2.71 0.22
CA PRO A 40 -12.32 2.97 0.47
C PRO A 40 -11.92 4.36 -0.02
N ALA A 41 -10.91 4.95 0.63
CA ALA A 41 -10.31 6.20 0.20
C ALA A 41 -9.49 6.03 -1.09
N CYS A 42 -8.76 4.91 -1.17
CA CYS A 42 -7.84 4.61 -2.26
C CYS A 42 -7.72 3.09 -2.41
N VAL A 43 -7.68 2.63 -3.66
CA VAL A 43 -7.22 1.29 -4.04
C VAL A 43 -6.10 1.51 -5.04
N ALA A 44 -4.90 1.04 -4.72
CA ALA A 44 -3.71 1.29 -5.51
C ALA A 44 -2.84 0.04 -5.64
N GLU A 45 -2.16 -0.07 -6.77
CA GLU A 45 -0.98 -0.92 -6.89
C GLU A 45 0.25 -0.08 -6.57
N THR A 46 1.09 -0.58 -5.67
CA THR A 46 2.35 0.05 -5.28
C THR A 46 3.52 -0.77 -5.80
N VAL A 47 4.56 -0.10 -6.28
CA VAL A 47 5.84 -0.73 -6.66
C VAL A 47 6.93 -0.11 -5.81
N SER A 48 7.44 -0.88 -4.85
CA SER A 48 8.44 -0.43 -3.88
C SER A 48 9.76 -1.17 -4.07
N PHE A 49 10.87 -0.49 -3.81
CA PHE A 49 12.20 -1.08 -3.80
C PHE A 49 12.79 -0.96 -2.39
N TYR A 50 12.97 -2.09 -1.71
CA TYR A 50 13.58 -2.15 -0.40
C TYR A 50 15.06 -2.49 -0.53
N TYR A 51 15.93 -1.56 -0.14
CA TYR A 51 17.36 -1.77 -0.02
C TYR A 51 17.67 -2.14 1.42
N LEU A 52 17.83 -3.44 1.68
CA LEU A 52 18.25 -3.95 2.99
C LEU A 52 19.78 -4.03 2.98
N LYS A 53 20.43 -2.96 3.43
CA LYS A 53 21.85 -3.00 3.82
C LYS A 53 21.94 -3.35 5.29
#